data_AF-A0A1F5XCG1-F1
#
_entry.id   AF-A0A1F5XCG1-F1
#
_cell.length_a   1.000
_cell.length_b   1.000
_cell.length_c   1.000
_cell.angle_alpha   90.00
_cell.angle_beta   90.00
_cell.angle_gamma   90.00
#
_symmetry.space_group_name_H-M   'P 1'
#
loop_
_entity.id
_entity.type
_entity.pdbx_description
1 polymer ?
#
loop_
_entity_poly.entity_id
_entity_poly.type
_entity_poly.pdbx_seq_one_letter_code
_entity_poly.pdbx_strand_id
1 'polypeptide(L)'
;MKVVRIISIPDGEALEWVRVKWIGLEFPLLGEAETSFGILTGNQTDGEYWVVNSDDALSVLNAHSPEARKWWLNNYFLPEGLPHDFLFNKNSCEVIEVEG
;
A
#
# COMPACT_ATOMS: atom_id res chain seq x y z
N MET A 1 -13.29 9.22 11.78
CA MET A 1 -12.16 9.03 10.84
C MET A 1 -12.31 7.67 10.17
N LYS A 2 -11.87 7.49 8.93
CA LYS A 2 -11.85 6.17 8.29
C LYS A 2 -10.43 5.62 8.25
N VAL A 3 -10.29 4.35 8.57
CA VAL A 3 -9.05 3.58 8.52
C VAL A 3 -9.26 2.44 7.53
N VAL A 4 -8.22 2.08 6.79
CA VAL A 4 -8.19 0.87 6.00
C VAL A 4 -7.30 -0.16 6.69
N ARG A 5 -7.81 -1.37 6.90
CA ARG A 5 -7.02 -2.52 7.35
C ARG A 5 -6.82 -3.49 6.20
N ILE A 6 -5.59 -3.95 6.01
CA ILE A 6 -5.27 -4.96 5.00
C ILE A 6 -5.60 -6.35 5.55
N ILE A 7 -6.50 -7.08 4.89
CA ILE A 7 -7.05 -8.37 5.37
C ILE A 7 -6.57 -9.57 4.56
N SER A 8 -6.04 -9.36 3.35
CA SER A 8 -5.43 -10.41 2.53
C SER A 8 -4.19 -9.88 1.79
N ILE A 9 -3.49 -10.76 1.08
CA ILE A 9 -2.31 -10.34 0.30
C ILE A 9 -2.79 -9.34 -0.77
N PRO A 10 -2.29 -8.09 -0.78
CA PRO A 10 -2.67 -7.12 -1.79
C PRO A 10 -2.08 -7.47 -3.15
N ASP A 11 -2.70 -7.00 -4.22
CA ASP A 11 -2.14 -7.13 -5.58
C ASP A 11 -0.86 -6.28 -5.73
N GLY A 12 -0.04 -6.61 -6.73
CA GLY A 12 1.12 -5.80 -7.08
C GLY A 12 2.38 -6.60 -7.41
N GLU A 13 3.41 -5.89 -7.83
CA GLU A 13 4.64 -6.47 -8.40
C GLU A 13 5.70 -6.83 -7.35
N ALA A 14 5.54 -6.33 -6.12
CA ALA A 14 6.44 -6.70 -5.04
C ALA A 14 6.38 -8.21 -4.78
N LEU A 15 7.52 -8.79 -4.37
CA LEU A 15 7.60 -10.21 -4.03
C LEU A 15 6.54 -10.56 -2.99
N GLU A 16 5.93 -11.75 -3.12
CA GLU A 16 4.81 -12.16 -2.27
C GLU A 16 5.13 -12.06 -0.77
N TRP A 17 6.34 -12.46 -0.36
CA TRP A 17 6.76 -12.38 1.03
C TRP A 17 6.75 -10.94 1.58
N VAL A 18 7.00 -9.94 0.73
CA VAL A 18 6.91 -8.51 1.07
C VAL A 18 5.44 -8.12 1.18
N ARG A 19 4.62 -8.55 0.21
CA ARG A 19 3.18 -8.23 0.18
C ARG A 19 2.43 -8.80 1.38
N VAL A 20 2.78 -10.01 1.83
CA VAL A 20 2.23 -10.64 3.03
C VAL A 20 2.45 -9.79 4.29
N LYS A 21 3.52 -8.98 4.36
CA LYS A 21 3.80 -8.13 5.53
C LYS A 21 2.87 -6.93 5.67
N TRP A 22 2.01 -6.67 4.69
CA TRP A 22 0.95 -5.67 4.81
C TRP A 22 -0.26 -6.19 5.58
N ILE A 23 -0.49 -7.51 5.63
CA ILE A 23 -1.69 -8.09 6.26
C ILE A 23 -1.73 -7.75 7.75
N GLY A 24 -2.86 -7.22 8.20
CA GLY A 24 -3.12 -6.78 9.56
C GLY A 24 -2.68 -5.35 9.85
N LEU A 25 -2.01 -4.67 8.93
CA LEU A 25 -1.64 -3.26 9.09
C LEU A 25 -2.82 -2.34 8.80
N GLU A 26 -2.83 -1.19 9.47
CA GLU A 26 -3.89 -0.19 9.44
C GLU A 26 -3.34 1.18 9.09
N PHE A 27 -4.08 1.91 8.24
CA PHE A 27 -3.68 3.24 7.78
C PHE A 27 -4.86 4.19 7.75
N PRO A 28 -4.66 5.49 8.04
CA PRO A 28 -5.65 6.52 7.72
C PRO A 28 -6.01 6.46 6.24
N LEU A 29 -7.31 6.42 5.95
CA LEU A 29 -7.78 6.38 4.57
C LEU A 29 -7.77 7.80 3.98
N LEU A 30 -7.01 8.00 2.89
CA LEU A 30 -6.94 9.29 2.19
C LEU A 30 -8.01 9.44 1.12
N GLY A 31 -8.41 8.34 0.47
CA GLY A 31 -9.39 8.37 -0.61
C GLY A 31 -9.39 7.10 -1.45
N GLU A 32 -9.86 7.24 -2.68
CA GLU A 32 -10.04 6.16 -3.66
C GLU A 32 -9.33 6.48 -4.97
N ALA A 33 -8.91 5.44 -5.69
CA ALA A 33 -8.39 5.56 -7.05
C ALA A 33 -8.92 4.43 -7.94
N GLU A 34 -9.02 4.70 -9.24
CA GLU A 34 -9.47 3.75 -10.27
C GLU A 34 -8.29 3.11 -11.03
N THR A 35 -7.08 3.63 -10.83
CA THR A 35 -5.88 3.15 -11.51
C THR A 35 -4.70 3.09 -10.53
N SER A 36 -3.83 2.11 -10.73
CA SER A 36 -2.57 1.97 -10.00
C SER A 36 -1.40 1.82 -10.98
N PHE A 37 -0.19 2.03 -10.50
CA PHE A 37 1.04 1.86 -11.29
C PHE A 37 1.92 0.82 -10.61
N GLY A 38 2.39 -0.16 -11.39
CA GLY A 38 3.32 -1.17 -10.91
C GLY A 38 4.64 -0.54 -10.48
N ILE A 39 5.14 -0.88 -9.29
CA ILE A 39 6.34 -0.23 -8.75
C ILE A 39 7.64 -0.61 -9.50
N LEU A 40 7.66 -1.77 -10.14
CA LEU A 40 8.84 -2.26 -10.86
C LEU A 40 8.77 -1.87 -12.34
N THR A 41 7.58 -1.86 -12.93
CA THR A 41 7.40 -1.66 -14.37
C THR A 41 6.84 -0.29 -14.75
N GLY A 42 6.19 0.42 -13.81
CA GLY A 42 5.41 1.62 -14.09
C GLY A 42 4.13 1.37 -14.89
N ASN A 43 3.77 0.12 -15.17
CA ASN A 43 2.58 -0.20 -15.96
C ASN A 43 1.32 0.20 -15.19
N GLN A 44 0.43 0.92 -15.88
CA GLN A 44 -0.89 1.23 -15.35
C GLN A 44 -1.76 -0.03 -15.30
N THR A 45 -2.48 -0.21 -14.21
CA THR A 45 -3.50 -1.25 -14.03
C THR A 45 -4.79 -0.60 -13.57
N ASP A 46 -5.87 -0.81 -14.31
CA ASP A 46 -7.22 -0.36 -13.93
C ASP A 46 -7.79 -1.25 -12.81
N GLY A 47 -8.58 -0.68 -11.90
CA GLY A 47 -9.16 -1.40 -10.77
C GLY A 47 -9.83 -0.48 -9.76
N GLU A 48 -9.98 -0.95 -8.53
CA GLU A 48 -10.47 -0.13 -7.42
C GLU A 48 -9.48 -0.21 -6.27
N TYR A 49 -9.00 0.94 -5.81
CA TYR A 49 -7.94 1.03 -4.81
C TYR A 49 -8.28 2.00 -3.69
N TRP A 50 -7.84 1.67 -2.49
CA TRP A 50 -7.74 2.61 -1.37
C TRP A 50 -6.39 3.30 -1.40
N VAL A 51 -6.41 4.62 -1.21
CA VAL A 51 -5.20 5.46 -1.16
C VAL A 51 -4.77 5.63 0.30
N VAL A 52 -3.49 5.34 0.58
CA VAL A 52 -2.89 5.58 1.89
C VAL A 52 -1.58 6.36 1.75
N ASN A 53 -1.28 7.19 2.74
CA ASN A 53 -0.06 7.97 2.74
C ASN A 53 1.17 7.05 2.75
N SER A 54 2.14 7.35 1.88
CA SER A 54 3.33 6.52 1.73
C SER A 54 4.31 6.55 2.88
N ASP A 55 4.53 7.72 3.49
CA ASP A 55 5.41 7.85 4.64
C ASP A 55 4.84 7.10 5.85
N ASP A 56 3.55 7.25 6.11
CA ASP A 56 2.84 6.51 7.16
C ASP A 56 2.92 5.01 6.91
N ALA A 57 2.60 4.56 5.69
CA ALA A 57 2.60 3.15 5.34
C ALA A 57 3.99 2.51 5.51
N LEU A 58 5.05 3.18 5.02
CA LEU A 58 6.41 2.69 5.15
C LEU A 58 6.93 2.76 6.59
N SER A 59 6.46 3.71 7.40
CA SER A 59 6.77 3.81 8.83
C SER A 59 6.18 2.63 9.61
N VAL A 60 4.89 2.35 9.41
CA VAL A 60 4.19 1.23 10.02
C VAL A 60 4.77 -0.11 9.54
N LEU A 61 5.06 -0.24 8.23
CA LEU A 61 5.72 -1.43 7.69
C LEU A 61 7.10 -1.64 8.33
N ASN A 62 7.88 -0.58 8.52
CA ASN A 62 9.20 -0.68 9.16
C ASN A 62 9.09 -1.14 10.62
N ALA A 63 8.09 -0.65 11.35
CA ALA A 63 7.84 -1.09 12.72
C ALA A 63 7.41 -2.57 12.80
N HIS A 64 6.66 -3.05 11.79
CA HIS A 64 6.18 -4.42 11.73
C HIS A 64 7.21 -5.43 11.16
N SER A 65 7.90 -5.07 10.08
CA SER A 65 8.94 -5.85 9.43
C SER A 65 9.98 -4.92 8.77
N PRO A 66 11.09 -4.64 9.46
CA PRO A 66 12.21 -3.88 8.90
C PRO A 66 12.78 -4.51 7.62
N GLU A 67 12.70 -5.83 7.46
CA GLU A 67 13.16 -6.55 6.28
C GLU A 67 12.31 -6.23 5.06
N ALA A 68 10.99 -6.16 5.20
CA ALA A 68 10.10 -5.73 4.14
C ALA A 68 10.33 -4.26 3.77
N ARG A 69 10.54 -3.38 4.77
CA ARG A 69 10.94 -1.99 4.51
C ARG A 69 12.25 -1.92 3.74
N LYS A 70 13.25 -2.72 4.11
CA LYS A 70 14.54 -2.77 3.41
C LYS A 70 14.39 -3.26 1.96
N TRP A 71 13.48 -4.20 1.70
CA TRP A 71 13.17 -4.60 0.32
C TRP A 71 12.65 -3.41 -0.49
N TRP A 72 11.71 -2.64 0.06
CA TRP A 72 11.22 -1.42 -0.60
C TRP A 72 12.38 -0.46 -0.91
N LEU A 73 13.25 -0.14 0.06
CA LEU A 73 14.41 0.75 -0.17
C LEU A 73 15.35 0.28 -1.30
N ASN A 74 15.47 -1.03 -1.50
CA ASN A 74 16.38 -1.60 -2.49
C ASN A 74 15.76 -1.78 -3.88
N ASN A 75 14.42 -1.79 -3.99
CA ASN A 75 13.71 -2.17 -5.22
C ASN A 75 12.73 -1.09 -5.71
N TYR A 76 12.54 -0.02 -4.94
CA TYR A 76 11.63 1.07 -5.30
C TYR A 76 12.20 1.89 -6.46
N PHE A 77 11.48 1.88 -7.59
CA PHE A 77 11.74 2.79 -8.70
C PHE A 77 10.47 3.62 -8.92
N LEU A 78 10.44 4.83 -8.36
CA LEU A 78 9.50 5.84 -8.84
C LEU A 78 10.27 6.88 -9.65
N PRO A 79 9.92 7.07 -10.93
CA PRO A 79 10.23 8.29 -11.65
C PRO A 79 9.81 9.53 -10.84
N GLU A 80 10.62 10.60 -10.90
CA GLU A 80 10.24 11.89 -10.33
C GLU A 80 8.87 12.33 -10.87
N GLY A 81 7.96 12.72 -9.98
CA GLY A 81 6.64 13.28 -10.32
C GLY A 81 5.46 12.30 -10.35
N LEU A 82 5.66 11.01 -10.06
CA LEU A 82 4.54 10.08 -9.83
C LEU A 82 3.96 10.20 -8.41
N PRO A 83 2.66 9.90 -8.23
CA PRO A 83 2.06 9.85 -6.89
C PRO A 83 2.85 8.89 -6.01
N HIS A 84 3.28 9.36 -4.85
CA HIS A 84 4.09 8.57 -3.93
C HIS A 84 3.25 7.63 -3.06
N ASP A 85 1.94 7.89 -2.93
CA ASP A 85 1.03 7.17 -2.06
C ASP A 85 0.81 5.71 -2.47
N PHE A 86 0.59 4.85 -1.47
CA PHE A 86 0.30 3.45 -1.72
C PHE A 86 -1.16 3.23 -2.07
N LEU A 87 -1.36 2.36 -3.04
CA LEU A 87 -2.65 1.92 -3.51
C LEU A 87 -2.83 0.45 -3.15
N PHE A 88 -3.84 0.15 -2.36
CA PHE A 88 -4.21 -1.22 -2.01
C PHE A 88 -5.54 -1.56 -2.66
N ASN A 89 -5.61 -2.66 -3.44
CA ASN A 89 -6.83 -3.08 -4.11
C ASN A 89 -7.94 -3.32 -3.07
N LYS A 90 -9.15 -2.79 -3.30
CA LYS A 90 -10.23 -2.78 -2.30
C LYS A 90 -10.58 -4.17 -1.74
N ASN A 91 -10.47 -5.21 -2.57
CA ASN A 91 -10.74 -6.60 -2.17
C ASN A 91 -9.78 -7.15 -1.12
N SER A 92 -8.59 -6.54 -0.98
CA SER A 92 -7.61 -6.90 0.04
C SER A 92 -7.80 -6.15 1.35
N CYS A 93 -8.83 -5.32 1.46
CA CYS A 93 -8.99 -4.34 2.53
C CYS A 93 -10.39 -4.37 3.17
N GLU A 94 -10.45 -4.02 4.45
CA GLU A 94 -11.69 -3.61 5.12
C GLU A 94 -11.57 -2.13 5.55
N VAL A 95 -12.68 -1.40 5.45
CA VAL A 95 -12.77 -0.01 5.94
C VAL A 95 -13.40 -0.01 7.32
N ILE A 96 -12.73 0.61 8.27
CA ILE A 96 -13.15 0.72 9.67
C ILE A 96 -13.49 2.20 9.94
N GLU A 97 -14.69 2.43 10.46
CA GLU A 97 -15.08 3.75 10.96
C GLU A 97 -14.64 3.88 12.41
N VAL A 98 -13.81 4.90 12.68
CA VAL A 98 -13.32 5.24 14.01
C VAL A 98 -14.09 6.46 14.50
N GLU A 99 -14.92 6.27 15.52
CA GLU A 99 -15.55 7.36 16.28
C GLU A 99 -14.46 8.08 17.08
N GLY A 100 -14.47 9.41 17.03
CA GLY A 100 -13.51 10.29 17.71
C GLY A 100 -13.94 10.64 19.12
#